data_AF-A0A150Y0N4-F1
#
_entry.id   AF-A0A150Y0N4-F1
#
_cell.length_a   1.000
_cell.length_b   1.000
_cell.length_c   1.000
_cell.angle_alpha   90.00
_cell.angle_beta   90.00
_cell.angle_gamma   90.00
#
_symmetry.space_group_name_H-M   'P 1'
#
loop_
_entity.id
_entity.type
_entity.pdbx_description
1 polymer ?
#
loop_
_entity_poly.entity_id
_entity_poly.type
_entity_poly.pdbx_seq_one_letter_code
_entity_poly.pdbx_strand_id
1 'polypeptide(L)'
;MLCTIRKKMNWSIAIYFILAIILFYIQNWIGSKSYSRGYIKFSLLDEKDEALSLNFMIKAVGPTVYLIITSALIQYSNIPLNLDKVIWIVYFYLLLRVSVIYLYGRSRIVNWPRILIHYLAILVFATIIQKKFISSIDVLLPDFSEIKNEIWLLIILFLYQVGNSQMGLPEPSSDRERGLAYLPELIPRKRKYIQRMYKKLQDKYGALINPISQGDIQFEIVVYSILIFENFNRPPFIRLIERIWTRISGNETSMGIMQVKTNHVISDEESIEIGALSLKKEYDELRKEDRYGMFGNVIKYHSPDRKYIRQVLFISKAIIDHSFSKEERKEKFKDIYSQISNEFGLYFYY
;
A
#
# COMPACT_ATOMS: atom_id res chain seq x y z
N MET A 1 8.74 14.01 45.71
CA MET A 1 9.74 14.09 44.61
C MET A 1 9.61 12.95 43.57
N LEU A 2 9.30 11.71 43.97
CA LEU A 2 9.08 10.58 43.03
C LEU A 2 7.81 10.70 42.16
N CYS A 3 6.76 11.37 42.64
CA CYS A 3 5.49 11.52 41.90
C CYS A 3 5.58 12.52 40.72
N THR A 4 6.45 13.53 40.82
CA THR A 4 6.63 14.57 39.80
C THR A 4 7.51 14.10 38.63
N ILE A 5 8.48 13.22 38.91
CA ILE A 5 9.38 12.62 37.91
C ILE A 5 8.61 11.60 37.03
N ARG A 6 7.72 10.80 37.63
CA ARG A 6 6.88 9.83 36.89
C ARG A 6 5.88 10.52 35.95
N LYS A 7 5.35 11.69 36.33
CA LYS A 7 4.45 12.49 35.48
C LYS A 7 5.18 13.14 34.29
N LYS A 8 6.37 13.71 34.49
CA LYS A 8 7.19 14.30 33.39
C LYS A 8 7.65 13.24 32.37
N MET A 9 7.98 12.03 32.83
CA MET A 9 8.49 10.95 31.97
C MET A 9 7.44 10.41 30.97
N ASN A 10 6.15 10.45 31.29
CA ASN A 10 5.09 9.98 30.40
C ASN A 10 4.81 10.91 29.22
N TRP A 11 4.92 12.24 29.42
CA TRP A 11 4.67 13.21 28.35
C TRP A 11 5.77 13.18 27.28
N SER A 12 7.05 13.03 27.67
CA SER A 12 8.15 12.97 26.70
C SER A 12 8.01 11.77 25.76
N ILE A 13 7.63 10.59 26.28
CA ILE A 13 7.41 9.39 25.47
C ILE A 13 6.27 9.60 24.47
N ALA A 14 5.15 10.19 24.91
CA ALA A 14 4.03 10.51 24.03
C ALA A 14 4.44 11.47 22.91
N ILE A 15 5.29 12.47 23.22
CA ILE A 15 5.80 13.41 22.21
C ILE A 15 6.70 12.70 21.19
N TYR A 16 7.61 11.81 21.61
CA TYR A 16 8.42 11.03 20.67
C TYR A 16 7.55 10.14 19.77
N PHE A 17 6.47 9.58 20.30
CA PHE A 17 5.50 8.82 19.52
C PHE A 17 4.78 9.70 18.49
N ILE A 18 4.35 10.92 18.85
CA ILE A 18 3.75 11.87 17.91
C ILE A 18 4.74 12.26 16.81
N LEU A 19 6.00 12.54 17.15
CA LEU A 19 7.05 12.83 16.17
C LEU A 19 7.30 11.63 15.24
N ALA A 20 7.18 10.39 15.74
CA ALA A 20 7.26 9.19 14.91
C ALA A 20 6.09 9.06 13.93
N ILE A 21 4.88 9.47 14.32
CA ILE A 21 3.72 9.54 13.41
C ILE A 21 3.98 10.58 12.32
N ILE A 22 4.52 11.75 12.67
CA ILE A 22 4.88 12.79 11.70
C ILE A 22 5.92 12.25 10.71
N LEU A 23 6.98 11.61 11.21
CA LEU A 23 7.98 10.95 10.38
C LEU A 23 7.36 9.91 9.44
N PHE A 24 6.41 9.11 9.94
CA PHE A 24 5.70 8.12 9.14
C PHE A 24 4.97 8.75 7.95
N TYR A 25 4.24 9.84 8.17
CA TYR A 25 3.55 10.57 7.10
C TYR A 25 4.51 11.25 6.13
N ILE A 26 5.55 11.93 6.62
CA ILE A 26 6.58 12.56 5.77
C ILE A 26 7.23 11.52 4.86
N GLN A 27 7.64 10.38 5.40
CA GLN A 27 8.27 9.32 4.62
C GLN A 27 7.33 8.73 3.57
N ASN A 28 6.04 8.57 3.89
CA ASN A 28 5.05 8.12 2.91
C ASN A 28 4.81 9.17 1.81
N TRP A 29 4.78 10.45 2.18
CA TRP A 29 4.62 11.54 1.24
C TRP A 29 5.81 11.64 0.28
N ILE A 30 7.05 11.62 0.80
CA ILE A 30 8.29 11.61 0.00
C ILE A 30 8.25 10.43 -0.97
N GLY A 31 7.99 9.22 -0.47
CA GLY A 31 7.89 8.03 -1.32
C GLY A 31 6.81 8.15 -2.40
N SER A 32 5.64 8.72 -2.08
CA SER A 32 4.57 8.89 -3.06
C SER A 32 4.96 9.81 -4.23
N LYS A 33 5.83 10.79 -3.99
CA LYS A 33 6.31 11.77 -4.98
C LYS A 33 7.49 11.25 -5.80
N SER A 34 8.29 10.34 -5.25
CA SER A 34 9.41 9.72 -5.97
C SER A 34 9.02 8.56 -6.91
N TYR A 35 7.72 8.31 -7.11
CA TYR A 35 7.20 7.16 -7.88
C TYR A 35 7.64 7.16 -9.35
N SER A 36 7.66 8.33 -10.01
CA SER A 36 8.08 8.49 -11.41
C SER A 36 9.58 8.26 -11.66
N ARG A 37 10.38 8.05 -10.61
CA ARG A 37 11.84 7.87 -10.68
C ARG A 37 12.31 6.54 -10.07
N GLY A 38 11.41 5.56 -9.97
CA GLY A 38 11.72 4.22 -9.47
C GLY A 38 11.43 3.98 -7.97
N TYR A 39 10.65 4.83 -7.31
CA TYR A 39 10.04 4.47 -6.02
C TYR A 39 8.82 3.59 -6.27
N ILE A 40 8.78 2.40 -5.67
CA ILE A 40 7.66 1.46 -5.88
C ILE A 40 6.75 1.43 -4.67
N LYS A 41 5.46 1.65 -4.94
CA LYS A 41 4.39 1.50 -3.96
C LYS A 41 4.11 0.02 -3.77
N PHE A 42 3.71 -0.34 -2.56
CA PHE A 42 3.26 -1.69 -2.31
C PHE A 42 1.92 -1.91 -3.02
N SER A 43 1.95 -2.61 -4.14
CA SER A 43 0.79 -3.03 -4.91
C SER A 43 0.76 -4.55 -4.99
N LEU A 44 -0.44 -5.12 -5.11
CA LEU A 44 -0.59 -6.55 -5.36
C LEU A 44 0.17 -6.96 -6.64
N LEU A 45 0.38 -6.03 -7.57
CA LEU A 45 0.88 -6.29 -8.92
C LEU A 45 2.19 -5.61 -9.28
N ASP A 46 2.70 -4.68 -8.48
CA ASP A 46 3.99 -4.06 -8.82
C ASP A 46 5.11 -5.11 -8.66
N GLU A 47 5.71 -5.50 -9.78
CA GLU A 47 6.87 -6.40 -9.85
C GLU A 47 8.17 -5.68 -9.50
N LYS A 48 8.18 -4.37 -9.70
CA LYS A 48 9.27 -3.49 -9.34
C LYS A 48 9.39 -3.30 -7.82
N ASP A 49 9.11 -4.30 -6.98
CA ASP A 49 9.53 -4.26 -5.57
C ASP A 49 11.08 -4.07 -5.43
N GLU A 50 11.82 -4.08 -6.54
CA GLU A 50 13.26 -4.34 -6.71
C GLU A 50 14.17 -3.16 -7.06
N ALA A 51 13.69 -1.91 -7.23
CA ALA A 51 14.61 -0.79 -7.45
C ALA A 51 15.43 -0.52 -6.17
N LEU A 52 16.67 -1.04 -6.14
CA LEU A 52 17.44 -1.26 -4.92
C LEU A 52 18.03 0.01 -4.32
N SER A 53 18.60 0.92 -5.12
CA SER A 53 19.46 2.01 -4.60
C SER A 53 18.67 3.24 -4.15
N LEU A 54 17.78 3.79 -4.97
CA LEU A 54 17.04 5.01 -4.65
C LEU A 54 15.97 4.78 -3.56
N ASN A 55 15.31 3.61 -3.56
CA ASN A 55 14.42 3.22 -2.46
C ASN A 55 15.17 3.01 -1.15
N PHE A 56 16.35 2.40 -1.19
CA PHE A 56 17.16 2.21 0.01
C PHE A 56 17.63 3.55 0.56
N MET A 57 18.15 4.44 -0.28
CA MET A 57 18.61 5.77 0.13
C MET A 57 17.48 6.57 0.79
N ILE A 58 16.33 6.71 0.13
CA ILE A 58 15.20 7.47 0.70
C ILE A 58 14.69 6.82 2.00
N LYS A 59 14.51 5.49 2.03
CA LYS A 59 13.93 4.79 3.18
C LYS A 59 14.88 4.69 4.38
N ALA A 60 16.19 4.60 4.15
CA ALA A 60 17.19 4.44 5.20
C ALA A 60 17.76 5.78 5.69
N VAL A 61 18.04 6.72 4.78
CA VAL A 61 18.63 8.03 5.12
C VAL A 61 17.56 9.01 5.61
N GLY A 62 16.35 8.95 5.06
CA GLY A 62 15.26 9.86 5.40
C GLY A 62 14.92 9.95 6.91
N PRO A 63 14.73 8.82 7.62
CA PRO A 63 14.52 8.82 9.07
C PRO A 63 15.68 9.44 9.86
N THR A 64 16.91 9.24 9.38
CA THR A 64 18.12 9.76 10.01
C THR A 64 18.23 11.28 9.86
N VAL A 65 17.95 11.80 8.66
CA VAL A 65 17.88 13.25 8.40
C VAL A 65 16.80 13.90 9.26
N TYR A 66 15.62 13.26 9.36
CA TYR A 66 14.54 13.74 10.22
C TYR A 66 14.96 13.80 11.69
N LEU A 67 15.72 12.81 12.17
CA LEU A 67 16.22 12.78 13.55
C LEU A 67 17.12 13.99 13.83
N ILE A 68 18.02 14.32 12.91
CA ILE A 68 18.95 15.46 13.02
C ILE A 68 18.15 16.77 13.08
N ILE A 69 17.25 16.99 12.12
CA ILE A 69 16.43 18.22 12.05
C ILE A 69 15.58 18.36 13.31
N THR A 70 14.92 17.28 13.75
CA THR A 70 14.08 17.31 14.95
C THR A 70 14.89 17.62 16.20
N SER A 71 16.08 17.02 16.33
CA SER A 71 16.98 17.29 17.46
C SER A 71 17.45 18.75 17.49
N ALA A 72 17.82 19.30 16.32
CA ALA A 72 18.19 20.70 16.20
C ALA A 72 17.02 21.64 16.55
N LEU A 73 15.79 21.34 16.12
CA LEU A 73 14.61 22.13 16.45
C LEU A 73 14.26 22.07 17.94
N ILE A 74 14.37 20.90 18.58
CA ILE A 74 14.16 20.72 20.03
C ILE A 74 15.14 21.61 20.80
N GLN A 75 16.41 21.57 20.41
CA GLN A 75 17.47 22.36 21.04
C GLN A 75 17.27 23.86 20.82
N TYR A 76 17.09 24.30 19.57
CA TYR A 76 16.88 25.71 19.22
C TYR A 76 15.67 26.33 19.93
N SER A 77 14.58 25.57 20.01
CA SER A 77 13.33 26.02 20.63
C SER A 77 13.31 25.84 22.15
N ASN A 78 14.39 25.37 22.77
CA ASN A 78 14.51 25.06 24.20
C ASN A 78 13.36 24.17 24.72
N ILE A 79 12.90 23.22 23.90
CA ILE A 79 11.83 22.30 24.31
C ILE A 79 12.43 21.34 25.34
N PRO A 80 11.79 21.12 26.51
CA PRO A 80 12.32 20.30 27.60
C PRO A 80 12.20 18.78 27.32
N LEU A 81 12.70 18.34 26.17
CA LEU A 81 12.84 16.94 25.78
C LEU A 81 14.28 16.49 25.94
N ASN A 82 14.47 15.24 26.33
CA ASN A 82 15.80 14.67 26.47
C ASN A 82 16.35 14.27 25.08
N LEU A 83 17.43 14.90 24.64
CA LEU A 83 18.07 14.62 23.35
C LEU A 83 18.65 13.20 23.25
N ASP A 84 19.08 12.60 24.36
CA ASP A 84 19.57 11.21 24.41
C ASP A 84 18.48 10.18 24.11
N LYS A 85 17.22 10.59 24.23
CA LYS A 85 16.05 9.75 24.00
C LYS A 85 15.39 10.00 22.65
N VAL A 86 15.92 10.89 21.82
CA VAL A 86 15.31 11.22 20.53
C VAL A 86 15.29 10.00 19.57
N ILE A 87 16.23 9.06 19.71
CA ILE A 87 16.21 7.76 19.00
C ILE A 87 14.89 6.96 19.20
N TRP A 88 14.13 7.18 20.28
CA TRP A 88 12.82 6.55 20.47
C TRP A 88 11.83 6.85 19.33
N ILE A 89 11.98 7.99 18.65
CA ILE A 89 11.21 8.33 17.44
C ILE A 89 11.39 7.24 16.37
N VAL A 90 12.63 6.76 16.18
CA VAL A 90 12.94 5.73 15.18
C VAL A 90 12.33 4.39 15.59
N TYR A 91 12.42 4.02 16.87
CA TYR A 91 11.81 2.78 17.36
C TYR A 91 10.29 2.78 17.17
N PHE A 92 9.61 3.87 17.53
CA PHE A 92 8.18 4.02 17.30
C PHE A 92 7.84 4.05 15.81
N TYR A 93 8.64 4.70 14.97
CA TYR A 93 8.43 4.72 13.53
C TYR A 93 8.51 3.31 12.91
N LEU A 94 9.51 2.51 13.29
CA LEU A 94 9.64 1.14 12.83
C LEU A 94 8.49 0.26 13.35
N LEU A 95 8.08 0.45 14.60
CA LEU A 95 6.91 -0.23 15.16
C LEU A 95 5.65 0.11 14.35
N LEU A 96 5.37 1.39 14.09
CA LEU A 96 4.24 1.85 13.27
C LEU A 96 4.27 1.22 11.87
N ARG A 97 5.45 1.15 11.23
CA ARG A 97 5.63 0.51 9.92
C ARG A 97 5.23 -0.97 9.95
N VAL A 98 5.69 -1.71 10.95
CA VAL A 98 5.34 -3.13 11.14
C VAL A 98 3.85 -3.27 11.44
N SER A 99 3.31 -2.46 12.36
CA SER A 99 1.89 -2.46 12.71
C SER A 99 1.00 -2.27 11.48
N VAL A 100 1.32 -1.33 10.60
CA VAL A 100 0.55 -1.12 9.36
C VAL A 100 0.59 -2.34 8.44
N ILE A 101 1.73 -3.04 8.32
CA ILE A 101 1.81 -4.28 7.53
C ILE A 101 0.85 -5.35 8.07
N TYR A 102 0.77 -5.50 9.39
CA TYR A 102 -0.14 -6.46 10.04
C TYR A 102 -1.61 -6.04 9.96
N LEU A 103 -1.91 -4.77 10.23
CA LEU A 103 -3.28 -4.24 10.17
C LEU A 103 -3.89 -4.37 8.77
N TYR A 104 -3.08 -4.19 7.72
CA TYR A 104 -3.51 -4.42 6.34
C TYR A 104 -3.46 -5.90 5.91
N GLY A 105 -3.06 -6.83 6.78
CA GLY A 105 -2.99 -8.26 6.46
C GLY A 105 -1.91 -8.61 5.42
N ARG A 106 -0.90 -7.76 5.26
CA ARG A 106 0.12 -7.84 4.19
C ARG A 106 1.36 -8.64 4.58
N SER A 107 1.45 -9.11 5.83
CA SER A 107 2.60 -9.84 6.37
C SER A 107 3.03 -11.07 5.56
N ARG A 108 2.12 -11.69 4.80
CA ARG A 108 2.43 -12.88 3.98
C ARG A 108 2.87 -12.57 2.55
N ILE A 109 2.77 -11.31 2.14
CA ILE A 109 3.07 -10.85 0.77
C ILE A 109 4.40 -10.08 0.75
N VAL A 110 4.70 -9.35 1.82
CA VAL A 110 5.91 -8.52 1.91
C VAL A 110 7.21 -9.33 1.83
N ASN A 111 8.28 -8.70 1.35
CA ASN A 111 9.63 -9.29 1.38
C ASN A 111 10.27 -9.04 2.76
N TRP A 112 10.06 -9.94 3.72
CA TRP A 112 10.62 -9.77 5.07
C TRP A 112 12.14 -9.62 5.09
N PRO A 113 12.95 -10.47 4.41
CA PRO A 113 14.40 -10.27 4.36
C PRO A 113 14.80 -8.86 3.91
N ARG A 114 14.18 -8.35 2.84
CA ARG A 114 14.46 -7.00 2.35
C ARG A 114 14.04 -5.93 3.35
N ILE A 115 12.84 -6.04 3.94
CA ILE A 115 12.37 -5.10 4.97
C ILE A 115 13.32 -5.08 6.18
N LEU A 116 13.77 -6.25 6.63
CA LEU A 116 14.69 -6.38 7.75
C LEU A 116 16.04 -5.72 7.45
N ILE A 117 16.59 -5.88 6.24
CA ILE A 117 17.81 -5.19 5.82
C ILE A 117 17.64 -3.67 5.89
N HIS A 118 16.51 -3.14 5.41
CA HIS A 118 16.24 -1.70 5.48
C HIS A 118 16.11 -1.21 6.93
N TYR A 119 15.41 -1.97 7.78
CA TYR A 119 15.23 -1.58 9.18
C TYR A 119 16.51 -1.67 9.97
N LEU A 120 17.35 -2.68 9.70
CA LEU A 120 18.68 -2.77 10.29
C LEU A 120 19.55 -1.57 9.88
N ALA A 121 19.54 -1.19 8.60
CA ALA A 121 20.26 -0.02 8.13
C ALA A 121 19.78 1.27 8.82
N ILE A 122 18.47 1.48 8.95
CA ILE A 122 17.89 2.62 9.68
C ILE A 122 18.39 2.63 11.13
N LEU A 123 18.36 1.48 11.82
CA LEU A 123 18.80 1.37 13.21
C LEU A 123 20.30 1.67 13.36
N VAL A 124 21.13 1.15 12.46
CA VAL A 124 22.58 1.43 12.46
C VAL A 124 22.84 2.91 12.26
N PHE A 125 22.28 3.53 11.23
CA PHE A 125 22.47 4.96 10.96
C PHE A 125 21.93 5.84 12.09
N ALA A 126 20.73 5.56 12.59
CA ALA A 126 20.15 6.31 13.69
C ALA A 126 20.98 6.19 14.98
N THR A 127 21.54 5.00 15.26
CA THR A 127 22.40 4.80 16.43
C THR A 127 23.72 5.54 16.31
N ILE A 128 24.34 5.52 15.13
CA ILE A 128 25.57 6.28 14.87
C ILE A 128 25.30 7.78 15.08
N ILE A 129 24.25 8.31 14.46
CA ILE A 129 23.88 9.73 14.59
C ILE A 129 23.51 10.09 16.03
N GLN A 130 22.75 9.25 16.73
CA GLN A 130 22.43 9.48 18.14
C GLN A 130 23.71 9.60 18.98
N LYS A 131 24.63 8.63 18.86
CA LYS A 131 25.83 8.57 19.72
C LYS A 131 26.92 9.56 19.34
N LYS A 132 27.13 9.79 18.04
CA LYS A 132 28.27 10.55 17.51
C LYS A 132 27.94 11.98 17.10
N PHE A 133 26.65 12.33 17.02
CA PHE A 133 26.21 13.65 16.58
C PHE A 133 25.26 14.29 17.59
N ILE A 134 24.18 13.61 17.98
CA ILE A 134 23.13 14.21 18.83
C ILE A 134 23.59 14.31 20.30
N SER A 135 24.07 13.21 20.88
CA SER A 135 24.44 13.16 22.31
C SER A 135 25.84 13.69 22.62
N SER A 136 26.68 13.88 21.61
CA SER A 136 28.09 14.28 21.80
C SER A 136 28.37 15.75 21.48
N ILE A 137 27.35 16.53 21.11
CA ILE A 137 27.53 17.91 20.64
C ILE A 137 26.55 18.83 21.37
N ASP A 138 27.08 19.90 21.98
CA ASP A 138 26.29 20.87 22.75
C ASP A 138 25.43 21.81 21.89
N VAL A 139 25.78 22.02 20.61
CA VAL A 139 25.01 22.82 19.63
C VAL A 139 24.96 22.09 18.28
N LEU A 140 23.75 21.67 17.86
CA LEU A 140 23.49 20.85 16.67
C LEU A 140 23.31 21.66 15.38
N LEU A 141 22.90 22.92 15.52
CA LEU A 141 22.88 23.84 14.39
C LEU A 141 24.33 24.11 13.94
N PRO A 142 24.55 24.33 12.63
CA PRO A 142 25.88 24.58 12.12
C PRO A 142 26.41 25.88 12.74
N ASP A 143 27.59 25.78 13.36
CA ASP A 143 28.53 26.89 13.41
C ASP A 143 29.40 26.75 12.16
N PHE A 144 29.74 27.85 11.50
CA PHE A 144 30.35 27.86 10.16
C PHE A 144 31.80 27.32 10.12
N SER A 145 32.25 26.60 11.15
CA SER A 145 33.65 26.27 11.38
C SER A 145 34.09 24.85 11.01
N GLU A 146 33.37 23.74 11.25
CA GLU A 146 33.88 22.38 10.90
C GLU A 146 32.83 21.24 11.00
N ILE A 147 32.96 20.18 10.16
CA ILE A 147 32.23 18.88 10.04
C ILE A 147 30.69 18.91 10.06
N LYS A 148 30.07 19.64 11.00
CA LYS A 148 28.63 19.94 11.04
C LYS A 148 28.17 20.54 9.72
N ASN A 149 28.99 21.40 9.12
CA ASN A 149 28.75 21.97 7.80
C ASN A 149 28.65 20.90 6.70
N GLU A 150 29.49 19.87 6.73
CA GLU A 150 29.47 18.81 5.71
C GLU A 150 28.20 17.95 5.82
N ILE A 151 27.80 17.60 7.04
CA ILE A 151 26.55 16.86 7.28
C ILE A 151 25.33 17.71 6.88
N TRP A 152 25.32 18.99 7.22
CA TRP A 152 24.25 19.90 6.81
C TRP A 152 24.22 20.13 5.30
N LEU A 153 25.38 20.21 4.63
CA LEU A 153 25.47 20.22 3.17
C LEU A 153 24.91 18.93 2.56
N LEU A 154 25.20 17.77 3.13
CA LEU A 154 24.62 16.49 2.69
C LEU A 154 23.10 16.44 2.92
N ILE A 155 22.60 16.97 4.04
CA ILE A 155 21.16 17.10 4.31
C ILE A 155 20.52 18.04 3.29
N ILE A 156 21.10 19.21 3.05
CA ILE A 156 20.59 20.19 2.08
C ILE A 156 20.61 19.59 0.68
N LEU A 157 21.68 18.90 0.29
CA LEU A 157 21.77 18.20 -0.99
C LEU A 157 20.71 17.09 -1.10
N PHE A 158 20.50 16.31 -0.05
CA PHE A 158 19.45 15.30 0.02
C PHE A 158 18.06 15.93 -0.09
N LEU A 159 17.77 16.99 0.67
CA LEU A 159 16.51 17.72 0.62
C LEU A 159 16.29 18.40 -0.73
N TYR A 160 17.35 18.93 -1.34
CA TYR A 160 17.32 19.48 -2.70
C TYR A 160 17.05 18.38 -3.72
N GLN A 161 17.69 17.22 -3.62
CA GLN A 161 17.42 16.08 -4.50
C GLN A 161 15.98 15.58 -4.34
N VAL A 162 15.46 15.53 -3.12
CA VAL A 162 14.06 15.14 -2.83
C VAL A 162 13.09 16.23 -3.30
N GLY A 163 13.37 17.50 -3.10
CA GLY A 163 12.50 18.64 -3.45
C GLY A 163 12.51 18.94 -4.95
N ASN A 164 13.70 18.99 -5.56
CA ASN A 164 13.90 19.18 -6.99
C ASN A 164 13.65 17.88 -7.79
N SER A 165 13.30 16.78 -7.12
CA SER A 165 12.69 15.63 -7.81
C SER A 165 11.36 15.95 -8.51
N GLN A 166 10.85 17.17 -8.32
CA GLN A 166 9.69 17.74 -9.00
C GLN A 166 10.01 18.34 -10.38
N MET A 167 11.28 18.70 -10.68
CA MET A 167 11.68 19.29 -11.97
C MET A 167 12.79 18.45 -12.62
N GLY A 168 12.68 18.23 -13.93
CA GLY A 168 13.76 17.64 -14.73
C GLY A 168 13.82 16.12 -14.73
N LEU A 169 12.97 15.51 -15.56
CA LEU A 169 13.26 14.51 -16.60
C LEU A 169 11.92 14.33 -17.34
N PRO A 170 11.89 14.19 -18.68
CA PRO A 170 10.62 13.90 -19.37
C PRO A 170 10.04 12.66 -18.71
N GLU A 171 8.76 12.70 -18.32
CA GLU A 171 8.06 11.48 -17.95
C GLU A 171 8.36 10.47 -19.07
N PRO A 172 8.93 9.28 -18.78
CA PRO A 172 8.99 8.25 -19.79
C PRO A 172 7.55 8.08 -20.25
N SER A 173 7.31 8.38 -21.55
CA SER A 173 5.99 8.48 -22.16
C SER A 173 5.08 7.45 -21.51
N SER A 174 4.04 7.92 -20.82
CA SER A 174 3.27 7.17 -19.81
C SER A 174 2.84 5.75 -20.22
N ASP A 175 2.93 5.42 -21.50
CA ASP A 175 2.60 4.13 -22.08
C ASP A 175 3.73 3.08 -21.99
N ARG A 176 5.02 3.45 -22.04
CA ARG A 176 6.12 2.45 -22.10
C ARG A 176 6.39 1.72 -20.77
N GLU A 177 6.23 2.37 -19.62
CA GLU A 177 6.38 1.70 -18.31
C GLU A 177 5.09 1.00 -17.83
N ARG A 178 3.92 1.31 -18.43
CA ARG A 178 2.64 0.68 -18.07
C ARG A 178 2.43 -0.71 -18.70
N GLY A 179 3.28 -1.10 -19.67
CA GLY A 179 3.13 -2.33 -20.43
C GLY A 179 3.94 -3.53 -19.95
N LEU A 180 5.13 -3.32 -19.42
CA LEU A 180 6.09 -4.41 -19.15
C LEU A 180 6.07 -4.96 -17.70
N ALA A 181 5.29 -4.34 -16.80
CA ALA A 181 5.30 -4.65 -15.35
C ALA A 181 4.17 -5.59 -14.88
N TYR A 182 3.47 -6.26 -15.80
CA TYR A 182 2.20 -6.92 -15.47
C TYR A 182 2.10 -8.39 -15.88
N LEU A 183 3.20 -9.03 -16.34
CA LEU A 183 3.17 -10.46 -16.67
C LEU A 183 4.52 -11.22 -16.78
N PRO A 184 5.54 -11.03 -15.93
CA PRO A 184 6.39 -12.14 -15.51
C PRO A 184 5.69 -12.91 -14.37
N GLU A 185 5.89 -14.22 -14.34
CA GLU A 185 5.24 -15.16 -13.44
C GLU A 185 4.92 -14.58 -12.04
N LEU A 186 3.65 -14.67 -11.59
CA LEU A 186 3.27 -14.23 -10.25
C LEU A 186 4.32 -14.67 -9.23
N ILE A 187 4.97 -13.72 -8.57
CA ILE A 187 5.88 -14.01 -7.46
C ILE A 187 5.17 -15.00 -6.53
N PRO A 188 5.72 -16.18 -6.24
CA PRO A 188 4.99 -17.29 -5.61
C PRO A 188 4.20 -16.91 -4.35
N ARG A 189 4.73 -15.96 -3.55
CA ARG A 189 4.07 -15.39 -2.37
C ARG A 189 2.74 -14.67 -2.67
N LYS A 190 2.68 -13.88 -3.75
CA LYS A 190 1.49 -13.13 -4.19
C LYS A 190 0.42 -14.11 -4.67
N ARG A 191 0.83 -15.14 -5.44
CA ARG A 191 -0.06 -16.23 -5.88
C ARG A 191 -0.67 -16.96 -4.69
N LYS A 192 0.18 -17.38 -3.75
CA LYS A 192 -0.23 -18.07 -2.52
C LYS A 192 -1.17 -17.23 -1.66
N TYR A 193 -0.98 -15.90 -1.64
CA TYR A 193 -1.90 -14.99 -0.98
C TYR A 193 -3.27 -14.98 -1.65
N ILE A 194 -3.34 -14.79 -2.97
CA ILE A 194 -4.60 -14.79 -3.72
C ILE A 194 -5.37 -16.10 -3.51
N GLN A 195 -4.70 -17.24 -3.62
CA GLN A 195 -5.32 -18.56 -3.40
C GLN A 195 -5.91 -18.72 -2.00
N ARG A 196 -5.16 -18.30 -0.97
CA ARG A 196 -5.64 -18.36 0.42
C ARG A 196 -6.80 -17.41 0.65
N MET A 197 -6.75 -16.22 0.05
CA MET A 197 -7.83 -15.25 0.16
C MET A 197 -9.09 -15.71 -0.56
N TYR A 198 -8.94 -16.29 -1.75
CA TYR A 198 -10.02 -16.91 -2.50
C TYR A 198 -10.73 -17.97 -1.64
N LYS A 199 -9.98 -18.96 -1.13
CA LYS A 199 -10.54 -19.98 -0.23
C LYS A 199 -11.23 -19.36 0.99
N LYS A 200 -10.57 -18.43 1.68
CA LYS A 200 -11.13 -17.76 2.86
C LYS A 200 -12.45 -17.04 2.56
N LEU A 201 -12.53 -16.34 1.43
CA LEU A 201 -13.73 -15.60 1.04
C LEU A 201 -14.83 -16.53 0.54
N GLN A 202 -14.47 -17.61 -0.15
CA GLN A 202 -15.39 -18.66 -0.56
C GLN A 202 -16.02 -19.35 0.65
N ASP A 203 -15.20 -19.73 1.64
CA ASP A 203 -15.67 -20.32 2.90
C ASP A 203 -16.58 -19.35 3.67
N LYS A 204 -16.29 -18.04 3.64
CA LYS A 204 -17.05 -17.03 4.39
C LYS A 204 -18.35 -16.60 3.69
N TYR A 205 -18.32 -16.42 2.36
CA TYR A 205 -19.39 -15.75 1.61
C TYR A 205 -20.01 -16.62 0.52
N GLY A 206 -19.56 -17.86 0.32
CA GLY A 206 -20.11 -18.77 -0.69
C GLY A 206 -21.61 -19.00 -0.56
N ALA A 207 -22.14 -19.07 0.68
CA ALA A 207 -23.58 -19.19 0.90
C ALA A 207 -24.40 -18.01 0.36
N LEU A 208 -23.79 -16.81 0.26
CA LEU A 208 -24.43 -15.62 -0.30
C LEU A 208 -24.23 -15.53 -1.82
N ILE A 209 -23.02 -15.87 -2.30
CA ILE A 209 -22.64 -15.69 -3.70
C ILE A 209 -23.17 -16.81 -4.60
N ASN A 210 -23.17 -18.06 -4.14
CA ASN A 210 -23.57 -19.22 -4.96
C ASN A 210 -25.04 -19.15 -5.43
N PRO A 211 -26.03 -18.71 -4.62
CA PRO A 211 -27.39 -18.50 -5.10
C PRO A 211 -27.49 -17.41 -6.17
N ILE A 212 -26.69 -16.34 -6.04
CA ILE A 212 -26.68 -15.21 -7.00
C ILE A 212 -26.02 -15.63 -8.31
N SER A 213 -24.95 -16.43 -8.26
CA SER A 213 -24.24 -16.91 -9.46
C SER A 213 -25.07 -17.88 -10.29
N GLN A 214 -26.03 -18.58 -9.65
CA GLN A 214 -26.83 -19.64 -10.27
C GLN A 214 -25.96 -20.73 -10.91
N GLY A 215 -24.78 -21.00 -10.30
CA GLY A 215 -23.82 -21.99 -10.80
C GLY A 215 -22.91 -21.49 -11.93
N ASP A 216 -22.98 -20.21 -12.31
CA ASP A 216 -22.04 -19.60 -13.25
C ASP A 216 -20.68 -19.35 -12.59
N ILE A 217 -19.76 -20.30 -12.81
CA ILE A 217 -18.41 -20.25 -12.26
C ILE A 217 -17.59 -19.05 -12.77
N GLN A 218 -17.85 -18.55 -13.98
CA GLN A 218 -17.11 -17.40 -14.51
C GLN A 218 -17.52 -16.13 -13.78
N PHE A 219 -18.81 -15.96 -13.52
CA PHE A 219 -19.32 -14.87 -12.69
C PHE A 219 -18.79 -14.95 -11.24
N GLU A 220 -18.79 -16.13 -10.62
CA GLU A 220 -18.23 -16.32 -9.27
C GLU A 220 -16.78 -15.84 -9.20
N ILE A 221 -15.95 -16.22 -10.18
CA ILE A 221 -14.55 -15.82 -10.22
C ILE A 221 -14.42 -14.29 -10.31
N VAL A 222 -15.25 -13.61 -11.10
CA VAL A 222 -15.23 -12.13 -11.15
C VAL A 222 -15.56 -11.53 -9.79
N VAL A 223 -16.64 -12.01 -9.14
CA VAL A 223 -17.06 -11.50 -7.83
C VAL A 223 -15.95 -11.71 -6.80
N TYR A 224 -15.38 -12.91 -6.71
CA TYR A 224 -14.29 -13.17 -5.76
C TYR A 224 -13.02 -12.38 -6.09
N SER A 225 -12.70 -12.15 -7.36
CA SER A 225 -11.57 -11.31 -7.75
C SER A 225 -11.75 -9.86 -7.30
N ILE A 226 -12.95 -9.30 -7.45
CA ILE A 226 -13.32 -7.97 -6.93
C ILE A 226 -13.18 -7.96 -5.41
N LEU A 227 -13.73 -8.95 -4.71
CA LEU A 227 -13.65 -9.03 -3.24
C LEU A 227 -12.21 -9.12 -2.73
N ILE A 228 -11.34 -9.90 -3.38
CA ILE A 228 -9.92 -10.01 -3.02
C ILE A 228 -9.25 -8.66 -3.21
N PHE A 229 -9.50 -7.99 -4.34
CA PHE A 229 -8.91 -6.69 -4.66
C PHE A 229 -9.34 -5.62 -3.66
N GLU A 230 -10.64 -5.49 -3.42
CA GLU A 230 -11.20 -4.49 -2.50
C GLU A 230 -10.75 -4.75 -1.06
N ASN A 231 -10.78 -6.00 -0.61
CA ASN A 231 -10.33 -6.35 0.73
C ASN A 231 -8.83 -6.11 0.94
N PHE A 232 -8.00 -6.20 -0.10
CA PHE A 232 -6.58 -5.91 -0.03
C PHE A 232 -6.28 -4.40 0.11
N ASN A 233 -7.12 -3.55 -0.49
CA ASN A 233 -6.96 -2.10 -0.45
C ASN A 233 -7.65 -1.46 0.76
N ARG A 234 -8.80 -2.00 1.17
CA ARG A 234 -9.62 -1.52 2.27
C ARG A 234 -9.86 -2.65 3.27
N PRO A 235 -8.88 -2.96 4.15
CA PRO A 235 -8.98 -4.07 5.11
C PRO A 235 -10.09 -3.81 6.16
N PRO A 236 -10.49 -4.85 6.94
CA PRO A 236 -11.62 -4.77 7.87
C PRO A 236 -11.57 -3.59 8.85
N PHE A 237 -10.38 -3.21 9.34
CA PHE A 237 -10.26 -2.09 10.28
C PHE A 237 -10.53 -0.73 9.61
N ILE A 238 -10.17 -0.56 8.33
CA ILE A 238 -10.50 0.66 7.57
C ILE A 238 -12.00 0.72 7.35
N ARG A 239 -12.62 -0.39 6.95
CA ARG A 239 -14.08 -0.48 6.79
C ARG A 239 -14.82 -0.20 8.10
N LEU A 240 -14.28 -0.63 9.24
CA LEU A 240 -14.84 -0.29 10.55
C LEU A 240 -14.81 1.22 10.81
N ILE A 241 -13.68 1.88 10.53
CA ILE A 241 -13.55 3.34 10.67
C ILE A 241 -14.52 4.06 9.72
N GLU A 242 -14.64 3.61 8.47
CA GLU A 242 -15.60 4.14 7.49
C GLU A 242 -17.04 4.06 8.04
N ARG A 243 -17.46 2.91 8.58
CA ARG A 243 -18.81 2.76 9.17
C ARG A 243 -19.05 3.70 10.36
N ILE A 244 -18.05 3.90 11.22
CA ILE A 244 -18.14 4.85 12.33
C ILE A 244 -18.27 6.27 11.79
N TRP A 245 -17.45 6.64 10.80
CA TRP A 245 -17.48 7.96 10.19
C TRP A 245 -18.82 8.25 9.52
N THR A 246 -19.36 7.32 8.73
CA THR A 246 -20.63 7.56 8.03
C THR A 246 -21.81 7.65 8.99
N ARG A 247 -21.79 6.89 10.09
CA ARG A 247 -22.78 7.05 11.16
C ARG A 247 -22.82 8.47 11.73
N ILE A 248 -21.65 9.13 11.82
CA ILE A 248 -21.53 10.48 12.36
C ILE A 248 -21.84 11.53 11.28
N SER A 249 -21.35 11.32 10.07
CA SER A 249 -21.38 12.31 8.99
C SER A 249 -22.68 12.32 8.17
N GLY A 250 -23.39 11.19 8.07
CA GLY A 250 -24.59 11.05 7.22
C GLY A 250 -24.34 11.15 5.71
N ASN A 251 -23.09 11.31 5.26
CA ASN A 251 -22.73 11.46 3.85
C ASN A 251 -22.75 10.13 3.11
N GLU A 252 -23.06 10.16 1.80
CA GLU A 252 -22.93 9.00 0.93
C GLU A 252 -21.46 8.58 0.83
N THR A 253 -21.20 7.29 1.08
CA THR A 253 -19.85 6.71 1.07
C THR A 253 -19.89 5.29 0.50
N SER A 254 -18.79 4.86 -0.12
CA SER A 254 -18.60 3.45 -0.48
C SER A 254 -18.39 2.62 0.77
N MET A 255 -19.20 1.58 0.97
CA MET A 255 -19.21 0.77 2.17
C MET A 255 -19.12 -0.74 1.92
N GLY A 256 -18.68 -1.44 2.96
CA GLY A 256 -18.56 -2.89 2.98
C GLY A 256 -17.43 -3.40 2.08
N ILE A 257 -17.30 -4.71 1.97
CA ILE A 257 -16.20 -5.35 1.25
C ILE A 257 -16.32 -5.19 -0.27
N MET A 258 -17.53 -5.01 -0.80
CA MET A 258 -17.76 -4.68 -2.23
C MET A 258 -17.82 -3.18 -2.51
N GLN A 259 -17.61 -2.31 -1.51
CA GLN A 259 -17.53 -0.85 -1.71
C GLN A 259 -18.78 -0.23 -2.38
N VAL A 260 -19.95 -0.73 -2.03
CA VAL A 260 -21.24 -0.26 -2.53
C VAL A 260 -21.51 1.16 -2.02
N LYS A 261 -21.90 2.08 -2.91
CA LYS A 261 -22.28 3.45 -2.52
C LYS A 261 -23.60 3.44 -1.78
N THR A 262 -23.61 3.99 -0.58
CA THR A 262 -24.80 4.10 0.25
C THR A 262 -24.66 5.26 1.24
N ASN A 263 -25.80 5.80 1.66
CA ASN A 263 -25.91 6.83 2.69
C ASN A 263 -26.23 6.26 4.08
N HIS A 264 -26.42 4.95 4.22
CA HIS A 264 -26.66 4.28 5.49
C HIS A 264 -25.60 3.22 5.75
N VAL A 265 -25.40 2.88 7.03
CA VAL A 265 -24.37 1.91 7.43
C VAL A 265 -24.80 0.51 7.01
N ILE A 266 -23.95 -0.16 6.21
CA ILE A 266 -24.13 -1.55 5.79
C ILE A 266 -22.96 -2.44 6.27
N SER A 267 -23.25 -3.72 6.45
CA SER A 267 -22.29 -4.78 6.73
C SER A 267 -21.52 -5.22 5.48
N ASP A 268 -20.51 -6.08 5.67
CA ASP A 268 -19.78 -6.64 4.52
C ASP A 268 -20.70 -7.60 3.75
N GLU A 269 -21.53 -8.36 4.46
CA GLU A 269 -22.50 -9.30 3.93
C GLU A 269 -23.58 -8.60 3.09
N GLU A 270 -24.21 -7.54 3.60
CA GLU A 270 -25.18 -6.73 2.83
C GLU A 270 -24.52 -6.08 1.61
N SER A 271 -23.27 -5.61 1.73
CA SER A 271 -22.55 -5.06 0.57
C SER A 271 -22.32 -6.10 -0.53
N ILE A 272 -22.15 -7.37 -0.15
CA ILE A 272 -22.01 -8.47 -1.11
C ILE A 272 -23.33 -8.73 -1.80
N GLU A 273 -24.43 -8.83 -1.05
CA GLU A 273 -25.75 -9.08 -1.62
C GLU A 273 -26.11 -7.99 -2.64
N ILE A 274 -26.01 -6.72 -2.25
CA ILE A 274 -26.34 -5.59 -3.13
C ILE A 274 -25.39 -5.53 -4.33
N GLY A 275 -24.07 -5.61 -4.07
CA GLY A 275 -23.04 -5.47 -5.08
C GLY A 275 -23.06 -6.61 -6.10
N ALA A 276 -23.16 -7.86 -5.64
CA ALA A 276 -23.17 -9.03 -6.50
C ALA A 276 -24.48 -9.13 -7.30
N LEU A 277 -25.64 -8.80 -6.71
CA LEU A 277 -26.90 -8.75 -7.47
C LEU A 277 -26.85 -7.70 -8.58
N SER A 278 -26.31 -6.51 -8.31
CA SER A 278 -26.15 -5.47 -9.33
C SER A 278 -25.21 -5.92 -10.45
N LEU A 279 -24.09 -6.56 -10.09
CA LEU A 279 -23.15 -7.12 -11.07
C LEU A 279 -23.75 -8.25 -11.89
N LYS A 280 -24.58 -9.10 -11.29
CA LYS A 280 -25.20 -10.24 -11.96
C LYS A 280 -26.15 -9.77 -13.06
N LYS A 281 -26.94 -8.72 -12.81
CA LYS A 281 -27.83 -8.11 -13.82
C LYS A 281 -27.05 -7.66 -15.05
N GLU A 282 -26.00 -6.87 -14.84
CA GLU A 282 -25.12 -6.40 -15.92
C GLU A 282 -24.45 -7.57 -16.66
N TYR A 283 -23.97 -8.57 -15.92
CA TYR A 283 -23.36 -9.77 -16.49
C TYR A 283 -24.34 -10.55 -17.39
N ASP A 284 -25.59 -10.73 -16.96
CA ASP A 284 -26.60 -11.45 -17.73
C ASP A 284 -27.05 -10.67 -18.97
N GLU A 285 -27.11 -9.34 -18.90
CA GLU A 285 -27.38 -8.48 -20.06
C GLU A 285 -26.26 -8.57 -21.10
N LEU A 286 -25.00 -8.41 -20.68
CA LEU A 286 -23.85 -8.53 -21.56
C LEU A 286 -23.71 -9.93 -22.19
N ARG A 287 -24.13 -10.97 -21.46
CA ARG A 287 -24.14 -12.35 -21.94
C ARG A 287 -25.20 -12.60 -23.02
N LYS A 288 -26.38 -11.99 -22.92
CA LYS A 288 -27.43 -12.10 -23.96
C LYS A 288 -27.01 -11.47 -25.28
N GLU A 289 -26.22 -10.41 -25.22
CA GLU A 289 -25.77 -9.66 -26.39
C GLU A 289 -24.49 -10.25 -27.04
N ASP A 290 -23.96 -11.36 -26.50
CA ASP A 290 -22.72 -12.02 -26.94
C ASP A 290 -21.55 -11.04 -27.12
N ARG A 291 -21.46 -10.04 -26.24
CA ARG A 291 -20.47 -8.97 -26.37
C ARG A 291 -19.06 -9.48 -26.06
N TYR A 292 -18.17 -9.34 -27.05
CA TYR A 292 -16.73 -9.48 -26.83
C TYR A 292 -16.28 -8.57 -25.68
N GLY A 293 -15.41 -9.05 -24.80
CA GLY A 293 -14.96 -8.23 -23.66
C GLY A 293 -15.89 -8.26 -22.44
N MET A 294 -16.90 -9.15 -22.38
CA MET A 294 -17.89 -9.22 -21.30
C MET A 294 -17.30 -9.06 -19.90
N PHE A 295 -16.32 -9.86 -19.50
CA PHE A 295 -15.72 -9.81 -18.16
C PHE A 295 -15.06 -8.46 -17.85
N GLY A 296 -14.28 -7.92 -18.79
CA GLY A 296 -13.73 -6.58 -18.69
C GLY A 296 -14.82 -5.52 -18.53
N ASN A 297 -15.93 -5.65 -19.25
CA ASN A 297 -17.07 -4.73 -19.18
C ASN A 297 -17.83 -4.83 -17.85
N VAL A 298 -18.03 -6.03 -17.30
CA VAL A 298 -18.63 -6.23 -15.97
C VAL A 298 -17.75 -5.63 -14.87
N ILE A 299 -16.44 -5.81 -14.97
CA ILE A 299 -15.49 -5.19 -14.03
C ILE A 299 -15.50 -3.66 -14.20
N LYS A 300 -15.59 -3.16 -15.45
CA LYS A 300 -15.69 -1.74 -15.78
C LYS A 300 -16.97 -1.09 -15.24
N TYR A 301 -18.08 -1.83 -15.23
CA TYR A 301 -19.35 -1.41 -14.63
C TYR A 301 -19.16 -1.15 -13.12
N HIS A 302 -18.43 -2.03 -12.43
CA HIS A 302 -18.10 -1.81 -11.02
C HIS A 302 -17.18 -0.60 -10.82
N SER A 303 -16.10 -0.52 -11.58
CA SER A 303 -15.14 0.57 -11.52
C SER A 303 -14.49 0.78 -12.89
N PRO A 304 -14.66 1.97 -13.51
CA PRO A 304 -14.19 2.22 -14.86
C PRO A 304 -12.66 2.45 -14.96
N ASP A 305 -11.95 2.49 -13.82
CA ASP A 305 -10.51 2.70 -13.81
C ASP A 305 -9.76 1.54 -14.50
N ARG A 306 -8.99 1.84 -15.54
CA ARG A 306 -8.29 0.81 -16.31
C ARG A 306 -7.28 0.05 -15.47
N LYS A 307 -6.65 0.68 -14.47
CA LYS A 307 -5.74 -0.02 -13.55
C LYS A 307 -6.52 -1.04 -12.73
N TYR A 308 -7.64 -0.63 -12.14
CA TYR A 308 -8.57 -1.53 -11.43
C TYR A 308 -8.93 -2.76 -12.27
N ILE A 309 -9.40 -2.56 -13.50
CA ILE A 309 -9.81 -3.65 -14.41
C ILE A 309 -8.69 -4.67 -14.59
N ARG A 310 -7.48 -4.20 -14.88
CA ARG A 310 -6.31 -5.08 -15.01
C ARG A 310 -6.01 -5.85 -13.74
N GLN A 311 -6.17 -5.22 -12.56
CA GLN A 311 -5.87 -5.91 -11.32
C GLN A 311 -6.84 -7.04 -11.03
N VAL A 312 -8.13 -6.79 -11.25
CA VAL A 312 -9.17 -7.80 -11.08
C VAL A 312 -8.99 -8.93 -12.09
N LEU A 313 -8.72 -8.63 -13.37
CA LEU A 313 -8.44 -9.66 -14.39
C LEU A 313 -7.22 -10.51 -14.03
N PHE A 314 -6.17 -9.90 -13.48
CA PHE A 314 -4.99 -10.63 -13.02
C PHE A 314 -5.30 -11.56 -11.85
N ILE A 315 -6.10 -11.10 -10.88
CA ILE A 315 -6.54 -11.93 -9.75
C ILE A 315 -7.38 -13.11 -10.28
N SER A 316 -8.30 -12.85 -11.23
CA SER A 316 -9.10 -13.90 -11.87
C SER A 316 -8.21 -14.95 -12.52
N LYS A 317 -7.20 -14.54 -13.29
CA LYS A 317 -6.21 -15.45 -13.88
C LYS A 317 -5.54 -16.32 -12.82
N ALA A 318 -5.09 -15.71 -11.72
CA ALA A 318 -4.38 -16.43 -10.66
C ALA A 318 -5.27 -17.45 -9.92
N ILE A 319 -6.57 -17.16 -9.78
CA ILE A 319 -7.56 -18.10 -9.25
C ILE A 319 -7.76 -19.26 -10.24
N ILE A 320 -7.99 -18.93 -11.52
CA ILE A 320 -8.29 -19.90 -12.57
C ILE A 320 -7.11 -20.87 -12.77
N ASP A 321 -5.89 -20.34 -12.90
CA ASP A 321 -4.66 -21.14 -13.11
C ASP A 321 -4.39 -22.14 -11.98
N HIS A 322 -4.88 -21.88 -10.78
CA HIS A 322 -4.70 -22.75 -9.63
C HIS A 322 -5.85 -23.73 -9.43
N SER A 323 -7.08 -23.33 -9.76
CA SER A 323 -8.29 -24.04 -9.34
C SER A 323 -8.81 -25.01 -10.39
N PHE A 324 -8.36 -24.91 -11.65
CA PHE A 324 -8.89 -25.68 -12.77
C PHE A 324 -7.80 -26.36 -13.58
N SER A 325 -8.15 -27.51 -14.18
CA SER A 325 -7.24 -28.24 -15.06
C SER A 325 -6.91 -27.45 -16.33
N LYS A 326 -5.93 -27.89 -17.12
CA LYS A 326 -5.60 -27.22 -18.39
C LYS A 326 -6.74 -27.32 -19.40
N GLU A 327 -7.47 -28.42 -19.38
CA GLU A 327 -8.62 -28.71 -20.24
C GLU A 327 -9.81 -27.82 -19.86
N GLU A 328 -10.17 -27.77 -18.57
CA GLU A 328 -11.24 -26.91 -18.07
C GLU A 328 -10.97 -25.43 -18.36
N ARG A 329 -9.72 -24.99 -18.28
CA ARG A 329 -9.32 -23.61 -18.62
C ARG A 329 -9.61 -23.26 -20.08
N LYS A 330 -9.33 -24.19 -21.00
CA LYS A 330 -9.55 -23.98 -22.43
C LYS A 330 -11.04 -23.97 -22.78
N GLU A 331 -11.83 -24.77 -22.07
CA GLU A 331 -13.26 -24.92 -22.33
C GLU A 331 -14.08 -23.80 -21.68
N LYS A 332 -13.91 -23.61 -20.37
CA LYS A 332 -14.79 -22.75 -19.55
C LYS A 332 -14.32 -21.31 -19.45
N PHE A 333 -13.06 -21.00 -19.75
CA PHE A 333 -12.48 -19.67 -19.49
C PHE A 333 -11.78 -19.05 -20.69
N LYS A 334 -11.99 -19.58 -21.90
CA LYS A 334 -11.36 -19.09 -23.14
C LYS A 334 -11.53 -17.58 -23.32
N ASP A 335 -12.72 -17.06 -23.07
CA ASP A 335 -13.04 -15.64 -23.26
C ASP A 335 -12.33 -14.75 -22.24
N ILE A 336 -12.23 -15.19 -20.97
CA ILE A 336 -11.45 -14.51 -19.94
C ILE A 336 -9.97 -14.46 -20.33
N TYR A 337 -9.39 -15.58 -20.78
CA TYR A 337 -8.00 -15.62 -21.23
C TYR A 337 -7.75 -14.77 -22.46
N SER A 338 -8.68 -14.72 -23.42
CA SER A 338 -8.59 -13.84 -24.58
C SER A 338 -8.59 -12.37 -24.16
N GLN A 339 -9.46 -11.98 -23.22
CA GLN A 339 -9.51 -10.61 -22.71
C GLN A 339 -8.28 -10.22 -21.92
N ILE A 340 -7.78 -11.11 -21.06
CA ILE A 340 -6.48 -10.95 -20.40
C ILE A 340 -5.41 -10.74 -21.48
N SER A 341 -5.31 -11.64 -22.45
CA SER A 341 -4.31 -11.53 -23.51
C SER A 341 -4.43 -10.23 -24.29
N ASN A 342 -5.63 -9.70 -24.52
CA ASN A 342 -5.82 -8.43 -25.23
C ASN A 342 -5.50 -7.22 -24.37
N GLU A 343 -5.97 -7.17 -23.12
CA GLU A 343 -5.67 -6.07 -22.19
C GLU A 343 -4.18 -5.96 -21.87
N PHE A 344 -3.46 -7.08 -21.84
CA PHE A 344 -2.01 -7.12 -21.63
C PHE A 344 -1.22 -7.10 -22.97
N GLY A 345 -1.80 -7.57 -24.08
CA GLY A 345 -1.18 -7.65 -25.41
C GLY A 345 -1.11 -6.32 -26.15
N LEU A 346 -2.00 -5.37 -25.84
CA LEU A 346 -1.99 -3.99 -26.37
C LEU A 346 -0.69 -3.18 -26.08
N TYR A 347 0.30 -3.78 -25.42
CA TYR A 347 1.60 -3.17 -25.10
C TYR A 347 2.80 -3.74 -25.83
N PHE A 348 2.69 -4.89 -26.51
CA PHE A 348 3.82 -5.41 -27.27
C PHE A 348 4.02 -4.69 -28.62
N TYR A 349 3.05 -3.85 -29.03
CA TYR A 349 3.02 -3.19 -30.34
C TYR A 349 3.18 -1.65 -30.30
N TYR A 350 3.55 -1.06 -29.16
CA TYR A 350 3.84 0.39 -29.05
C TYR A 350 5.14 0.69 -28.30
#